data_AF-A0A436SIU3-F1
#
_entry.id   AF-A0A436SIU3-F1
#
_cell.length_a   1.000
_cell.length_b   1.000
_cell.length_c   1.000
_cell.angle_alpha   90.00
_cell.angle_beta   90.00
_cell.angle_gamma   90.00
#
_symmetry.space_group_name_H-M   'P 1'
#
loop_
_entity.id
_entity.type
_entity.pdbx_description
1 polymer ?
#
loop_
_entity_poly.entity_id
_entity_poly.type
_entity_poly.pdbx_seq_one_letter_code
_entity_poly.pdbx_strand_id
1 'polypeptide(L)'
;VLRAPSAVAEAFWRLTLSGELIRNIGVSTLRALSGFAIGGSIGFALGLANGLSALSRGLTDTTLQMIRNIPHLALIPLVILWFGIDEEAKLFLVALGVFFPIYVNTLLGIQSVDPQLVEMGRVYGLDRRALFFRVILPGALPSIFVGLRYALGIMWLTLIVAETISASSGLGYMAMQAREFLLIDVVVLSILIYALLGKLADSLARLLERLSLGWHPAFQKG
;
A
#
# COMPACT_ATOMS: atom_id res chain seq x y z
N VAL A 1 23.03 10.26 21.54
CA VAL A 1 22.30 10.91 22.66
C VAL A 1 20.91 11.26 22.16
N LEU A 2 19.86 10.60 22.66
CA LEU A 2 18.49 10.97 22.34
C LEU A 2 18.21 12.33 22.96
N ARG A 3 17.72 13.27 22.16
CA ARG A 3 17.35 14.61 22.64
C ARG A 3 16.09 14.52 23.50
N ALA A 4 15.89 15.52 24.36
CA ALA A 4 14.72 15.58 25.22
C ALA A 4 13.42 15.63 24.39
N PRO A 5 12.32 14.99 24.83
CA PRO A 5 11.03 15.06 24.13
C PRO A 5 10.52 16.49 23.88
N SER A 6 10.91 17.44 24.74
CA SER A 6 10.62 18.87 24.56
C SER A 6 11.24 19.44 23.28
N ALA A 7 12.46 19.02 22.92
CA ALA A 7 13.15 19.51 21.73
C ALA A 7 12.47 19.02 20.43
N VAL A 8 11.87 17.82 20.46
CA VAL A 8 11.04 17.31 19.35
C VAL A 8 9.75 18.13 19.22
N ALA A 9 9.11 18.50 20.33
CA ALA A 9 7.92 19.35 20.31
C ALA A 9 8.22 20.78 19.81
N GLU A 10 9.34 21.35 20.22
CA GLU A 10 9.83 22.64 19.71
C GLU A 10 10.13 22.58 18.21
N ALA A 11 10.78 21.51 17.76
CA ALA A 11 11.02 21.27 16.33
C ALA A 11 9.72 21.16 15.55
N PHE A 12 8.72 20.43 16.06
CA PHE A 12 7.40 20.34 15.47
C PHE A 12 6.74 21.72 15.35
N TRP A 13 6.73 22.51 16.41
CA TRP A 13 6.14 23.84 16.41
C TRP A 13 6.83 24.76 15.40
N ARG A 14 8.17 24.81 15.41
CA ARG A 14 8.97 25.62 14.49
C ARG A 14 8.73 25.25 13.02
N LEU A 15 8.75 23.96 12.69
CA LEU A 15 8.57 23.47 11.32
C LEU A 15 7.12 23.57 10.83
N THR A 16 6.16 23.57 11.75
CA THR A 16 4.75 23.83 11.43
C THR A 16 4.54 25.30 11.09
N LEU A 17 5.10 26.21 11.89
CA LEU A 17 5.04 27.66 11.65
C LEU A 17 5.75 28.08 10.36
N SER A 18 6.86 27.42 9.98
CA SER A 18 7.54 27.68 8.72
C SER A 18 6.78 27.15 7.49
N GLY A 19 5.74 26.32 7.69
CA GLY A 19 5.00 25.65 6.62
C GLY A 19 5.76 24.47 5.98
N GLU A 20 7.03 24.27 6.32
CA GLU A 20 7.87 23.22 5.76
C GLU A 20 7.34 21.82 6.11
N LEU A 21 6.89 21.63 7.35
CA LEU A 21 6.36 20.35 7.80
C LEU A 21 5.10 19.95 7.02
N ILE A 22 4.15 20.88 6.90
CA ILE A 22 2.87 20.65 6.23
C ILE A 22 3.12 20.34 4.75
N ARG A 23 4.04 21.07 4.10
CA ARG A 23 4.44 20.82 2.71
C ARG A 23 5.03 19.41 2.54
N ASN A 24 5.98 19.02 3.38
CA ASN A 24 6.63 17.71 3.29
C ASN A 24 5.66 16.57 3.57
N ILE A 25 4.77 16.70 4.55
CA ILE A 25 3.69 15.73 4.79
C ILE A 25 2.80 15.62 3.56
N GLY A 26 2.31 16.74 3.03
CA GLY A 26 1.40 16.76 1.89
C GLY A 26 2.00 16.09 0.65
N VAL A 27 3.26 16.39 0.34
CA VAL A 27 4.00 15.78 -0.78
C VAL A 27 4.13 14.26 -0.59
N SER A 28 4.58 13.80 0.58
CA SER A 28 4.71 12.37 0.87
C SER A 28 3.37 11.66 0.83
N THR A 29 2.31 12.24 1.41
CA THR A 29 0.96 11.68 1.35
C THR A 29 0.45 11.58 -0.08
N LEU A 30 0.64 12.61 -0.90
CA LEU A 30 0.21 12.59 -2.31
C LEU A 30 0.93 11.50 -3.10
N ARG A 31 2.25 11.36 -2.93
CA ARG A 31 3.06 10.29 -3.56
C ARG A 31 2.60 8.91 -3.10
N ALA A 32 2.37 8.75 -1.80
CA ALA A 32 1.88 7.49 -1.23
C ALA A 32 0.54 7.09 -1.88
N LEU A 33 -0.43 8.00 -1.88
CA LEU A 33 -1.77 7.74 -2.39
C LEU A 33 -1.81 7.52 -3.91
N SER A 34 -1.04 8.28 -4.69
CA SER A 34 -0.97 8.11 -6.15
C SER A 34 -0.27 6.81 -6.54
N GLY A 35 0.88 6.50 -5.94
CA GLY A 35 1.56 5.21 -6.15
C GLY A 35 0.68 4.04 -5.73
N PHE A 36 -0.02 4.17 -4.59
CA PHE A 36 -0.99 3.17 -4.14
C PHE A 36 -2.16 3.00 -5.09
N ALA A 37 -2.75 4.10 -5.59
CA ALA A 37 -3.87 4.04 -6.51
C ALA A 37 -3.47 3.35 -7.83
N ILE A 38 -2.29 3.67 -8.37
CA ILE A 38 -1.78 3.07 -9.61
C ILE A 38 -1.46 1.59 -9.40
N GLY A 39 -0.56 1.28 -8.46
CA GLY A 39 -0.10 -0.09 -8.21
C GLY A 39 -1.23 -1.00 -7.71
N GLY A 40 -2.09 -0.46 -6.84
CA GLY A 40 -3.22 -1.19 -6.29
C GLY A 40 -4.31 -1.45 -7.33
N SER A 41 -4.62 -0.50 -8.20
CA SER A 41 -5.60 -0.73 -9.28
C SER A 41 -5.12 -1.80 -10.26
N ILE A 42 -3.84 -1.74 -10.65
CA ILE A 42 -3.24 -2.73 -11.56
C ILE A 42 -3.18 -4.10 -10.88
N GLY A 43 -2.75 -4.15 -9.61
CA GLY A 43 -2.68 -5.38 -8.82
C GLY A 43 -4.05 -6.03 -8.65
N PHE A 44 -5.06 -5.22 -8.34
CA PHE A 44 -6.44 -5.67 -8.20
C PHE A 44 -7.00 -6.18 -9.53
N ALA A 45 -6.81 -5.44 -10.63
CA ALA A 45 -7.30 -5.85 -11.95
C ALA A 45 -6.66 -7.17 -12.43
N LEU A 46 -5.34 -7.31 -12.28
CA LEU A 46 -4.64 -8.56 -12.63
C LEU A 46 -5.00 -9.70 -11.68
N GLY A 47 -5.19 -9.42 -10.39
CA GLY A 47 -5.63 -10.40 -9.40
C GLY A 47 -7.02 -10.94 -9.71
N LEU A 48 -7.95 -10.06 -10.09
CA LEU A 48 -9.28 -10.44 -10.58
C LEU A 48 -9.19 -11.27 -11.87
N ALA A 49 -8.43 -10.80 -12.87
CA ALA A 49 -8.29 -11.49 -14.15
C ALA A 49 -7.73 -12.90 -13.98
N ASN A 50 -6.67 -13.06 -13.19
CA ASN A 50 -6.04 -14.37 -12.91
C ASN A 50 -6.85 -15.23 -11.94
N GLY A 51 -7.66 -14.63 -11.08
CA GLY A 51 -8.61 -15.33 -10.22
C GLY A 51 -9.75 -15.97 -11.02
N LEU A 52 -10.30 -15.24 -11.99
CA LEU A 52 -11.47 -15.67 -12.77
C LEU A 52 -11.12 -16.46 -14.03
N SER A 53 -9.93 -16.29 -14.61
CA SER A 53 -9.52 -16.91 -15.88
C SER A 53 -8.28 -17.79 -15.73
N ALA A 54 -8.46 -19.09 -16.00
CA ALA A 54 -7.36 -20.05 -16.05
C ALA A 54 -6.34 -19.74 -17.17
N LEU A 55 -6.80 -19.17 -18.29
CA LEU A 55 -5.93 -18.75 -19.39
C LEU A 55 -5.04 -17.57 -18.96
N SER A 56 -5.64 -16.53 -18.36
CA SER A 56 -4.90 -15.37 -17.86
C SER A 56 -3.85 -15.78 -16.84
N ARG A 57 -4.23 -16.70 -15.94
CA ARG A 57 -3.32 -17.29 -14.94
C ARG A 57 -2.16 -18.03 -15.60
N GLY A 58 -2.43 -18.92 -16.57
CA GLY A 58 -1.39 -19.68 -17.25
C GLY A 58 -0.39 -18.81 -18.02
N LEU A 59 -0.81 -17.64 -18.51
CA LEU A 59 0.04 -16.73 -19.29
C LEU A 59 0.84 -15.75 -18.43
N THR A 60 0.24 -15.23 -17.35
CA THR A 60 0.82 -14.10 -16.61
C THR A 60 1.34 -14.45 -15.22
N ASP A 61 0.79 -15.47 -14.56
CA ASP A 61 1.09 -15.73 -13.15
C ASP A 61 2.56 -16.12 -12.94
N THR A 62 3.13 -16.96 -13.81
CA THR A 62 4.55 -17.35 -13.73
C THR A 62 5.47 -16.13 -13.82
N THR A 63 5.23 -15.23 -14.78
CA THR A 63 6.02 -14.00 -14.94
C THR A 63 5.87 -13.08 -13.73
N LEU A 64 4.65 -12.91 -13.22
CA LEU A 64 4.40 -12.08 -12.04
C LEU A 64 5.07 -12.66 -10.79
N GLN A 65 5.04 -13.97 -10.60
CA GLN A 65 5.74 -14.63 -9.49
C GLN A 65 7.25 -14.49 -9.59
N MET A 66 7.82 -14.54 -10.79
CA MET A 66 9.26 -14.29 -11.00
C MET A 66 9.63 -12.86 -10.60
N ILE A 67 8.87 -11.85 -11.06
CA ILE A 67 9.14 -10.44 -10.72
C ILE A 67 8.95 -10.21 -9.21
N ARG A 68 7.97 -10.85 -8.57
CA ARG A 68 7.72 -10.75 -7.12
C ARG A 68 8.93 -11.17 -6.29
N ASN A 69 9.72 -12.13 -6.76
CA ASN A 69 10.89 -12.62 -6.03
C ASN A 69 12.07 -11.63 -6.05
N ILE A 70 12.02 -10.63 -6.95
CA ILE A 70 13.02 -9.56 -6.99
C ILE A 70 12.70 -8.57 -5.87
N PRO A 71 13.63 -8.30 -4.94
CA PRO A 71 13.42 -7.28 -3.92
C PRO A 71 13.20 -5.93 -4.60
N HIS A 72 12.00 -5.36 -4.52
CA HIS A 72 11.69 -4.12 -5.24
C HIS A 72 12.55 -2.94 -4.79
N LEU A 73 13.00 -2.94 -3.52
CA LEU A 73 13.96 -1.94 -3.01
C LEU A 73 15.35 -2.07 -3.64
N ALA A 74 15.74 -3.26 -4.12
CA ALA A 74 17.00 -3.44 -4.84
C ALA A 74 16.95 -2.84 -6.27
N LEU A 75 15.74 -2.55 -6.78
CA LEU A 75 15.56 -1.91 -8.09
C LEU A 75 15.78 -0.40 -8.05
N ILE A 76 15.93 0.22 -6.87
CA ILE A 76 16.05 1.69 -6.75
C ILE A 76 17.13 2.27 -7.67
N PRO A 77 18.37 1.76 -7.74
CA PRO A 77 19.38 2.33 -8.62
C PRO A 77 19.01 2.24 -10.10
N LEU A 78 18.37 1.14 -10.51
CA LEU A 78 17.91 0.94 -11.89
C LEU A 78 16.74 1.87 -12.24
N VAL A 79 15.80 2.05 -11.32
CA VAL A 79 14.67 2.97 -11.48
C VAL A 79 15.18 4.41 -11.60
N ILE A 80 16.18 4.79 -10.80
CA ILE A 80 16.82 6.12 -10.92
C ILE A 80 17.53 6.27 -12.27
N LEU A 81 18.16 5.22 -12.78
CA LEU A 81 18.81 5.28 -14.10
C LEU A 81 17.79 5.47 -15.24
N TRP A 82 16.61 4.85 -15.13
CA TRP A 82 15.58 4.92 -16.17
C TRP A 82 14.72 6.18 -16.11
N PHE A 83 14.25 6.53 -14.92
CA PHE A 83 13.28 7.62 -14.69
C PHE A 83 13.92 8.87 -14.09
N GLY A 84 15.23 8.84 -13.78
CA GLY A 84 15.90 9.94 -13.11
C GLY A 84 15.53 10.04 -11.63
N ILE A 85 15.69 11.26 -11.08
CA ILE A 85 15.40 11.59 -9.68
C ILE A 85 14.01 12.24 -9.49
N ASP A 86 13.22 12.22 -10.55
CA ASP A 86 11.93 12.88 -10.63
C ASP A 86 10.83 12.12 -9.87
N GLU A 87 9.61 12.64 -9.92
CA GLU A 87 8.44 12.06 -9.26
C GLU A 87 8.14 10.63 -9.73
N GLU A 88 8.38 10.35 -11.02
CA GLU A 88 8.08 9.06 -11.65
C GLU A 88 8.78 7.88 -10.98
N ALA A 89 10.06 8.04 -10.60
CA ALA A 89 10.83 7.01 -9.93
C ALA A 89 10.20 6.60 -8.59
N LYS A 90 9.74 7.58 -7.80
CA LYS A 90 9.13 7.35 -6.48
C LYS A 90 7.75 6.69 -6.63
N LEU A 91 6.95 7.17 -7.59
CA LEU A 91 5.64 6.59 -7.88
C LEU A 91 5.75 5.16 -8.37
N PHE A 92 6.71 4.87 -9.25
CA PHE A 92 6.96 3.52 -9.76
C PHE A 92 7.31 2.54 -8.64
N LEU A 93 8.24 2.92 -7.75
CA LEU A 93 8.66 2.08 -6.63
C LEU A 93 7.49 1.78 -5.67
N VAL A 94 6.72 2.80 -5.30
CA VAL A 94 5.55 2.64 -4.43
C VAL A 94 4.49 1.77 -5.10
N ALA A 95 4.20 2.02 -6.39
CA ALA A 95 3.25 1.22 -7.15
C ALA A 95 3.67 -0.25 -7.21
N LEU A 96 4.95 -0.53 -7.47
CA LEU A 96 5.48 -1.89 -7.53
C LEU A 96 5.41 -2.59 -6.16
N GLY A 97 5.71 -1.88 -5.07
CA GLY A 97 5.62 -2.42 -3.71
C GLY A 97 4.18 -2.75 -3.30
N VAL A 98 3.21 -1.92 -3.69
CA VAL A 98 1.77 -2.10 -3.39
C VAL A 98 1.12 -3.14 -4.30
N PHE A 99 1.60 -3.26 -5.54
CA PHE A 99 1.05 -4.14 -6.56
C PHE A 99 0.97 -5.60 -6.10
N PHE A 100 2.06 -6.17 -5.58
CA PHE A 100 2.12 -7.62 -5.29
C PHE A 100 1.22 -8.07 -4.14
N PRO A 101 1.19 -7.40 -2.97
CA PRO A 101 0.27 -7.78 -1.90
C PRO A 101 -1.20 -7.76 -2.36
N ILE A 102 -1.60 -6.74 -3.14
CA ILE A 102 -2.97 -6.64 -3.65
C ILE A 102 -3.25 -7.72 -4.69
N TYR A 103 -2.34 -7.94 -5.64
CA TYR A 103 -2.46 -9.00 -6.65
C TYR A 103 -2.64 -10.39 -6.01
N VAL A 104 -1.72 -10.77 -5.13
CA VAL A 104 -1.68 -12.11 -4.53
C VAL A 104 -2.91 -12.35 -3.67
N ASN A 105 -3.29 -11.39 -2.82
CA ASN A 105 -4.44 -11.58 -1.94
C ASN A 105 -5.78 -11.50 -2.69
N THR A 106 -5.87 -10.73 -3.78
CA THR A 106 -7.07 -10.75 -4.63
C THR A 106 -7.21 -12.11 -5.32
N LEU A 107 -6.12 -12.63 -5.88
CA LEU A 107 -6.07 -13.94 -6.52
C LEU A 107 -6.46 -15.06 -5.54
N LEU A 108 -5.83 -15.10 -4.36
CA LEU A 108 -6.11 -16.09 -3.32
C LEU A 108 -7.53 -15.95 -2.79
N GLY A 109 -8.03 -14.73 -2.59
CA GLY A 109 -9.40 -14.48 -2.14
C GLY A 109 -10.45 -15.06 -3.07
N ILE A 110 -10.26 -14.94 -4.39
CA ILE A 110 -11.17 -15.54 -5.39
C ILE A 110 -11.09 -17.06 -5.35
N GLN A 111 -9.89 -17.61 -5.17
CA GLN A 111 -9.68 -19.07 -5.11
C GLN A 111 -10.19 -19.70 -3.82
N SER A 112 -10.24 -18.94 -2.72
CA SER A 112 -10.74 -19.41 -1.43
C SER A 112 -12.27 -19.39 -1.31
N VAL A 113 -12.99 -18.87 -2.31
CA VAL A 113 -14.46 -18.90 -2.31
C VAL A 113 -14.93 -20.34 -2.41
N ASP A 114 -15.85 -20.72 -1.52
CA ASP A 114 -16.41 -22.08 -1.47
C ASP A 114 -17.05 -22.45 -2.83
N PRO A 115 -16.55 -23.51 -3.50
CA PRO A 115 -17.14 -23.99 -4.75
C PRO A 115 -18.62 -24.32 -4.63
N GLN A 116 -19.10 -24.77 -3.46
CA GLN A 116 -20.51 -25.10 -3.23
C GLN A 116 -21.41 -23.86 -3.31
N LEU A 117 -20.96 -22.71 -2.80
CA LEU A 117 -21.69 -21.44 -2.93
C LEU A 117 -21.79 -20.99 -4.40
N VAL A 118 -20.72 -21.24 -5.18
CA VAL A 118 -20.68 -20.93 -6.60
C VAL A 118 -21.61 -21.85 -7.40
N GLU A 119 -21.60 -23.15 -7.11
CA GLU A 119 -22.51 -24.13 -7.73
C GLU A 119 -23.97 -23.88 -7.37
N MET A 120 -24.26 -23.60 -6.09
CA MET A 120 -25.59 -23.19 -5.64
C MET A 120 -26.07 -21.98 -6.43
N GLY A 121 -25.25 -20.92 -6.54
CA GLY A 121 -25.58 -19.74 -7.33
C GLY A 121 -25.96 -20.05 -8.79
N ARG A 122 -25.25 -21.01 -9.42
CA ARG A 122 -25.57 -21.47 -10.79
C ARG A 122 -26.89 -22.23 -10.85
N VAL A 123 -27.17 -23.10 -9.88
CA VAL A 123 -28.43 -23.88 -9.80
C VAL A 123 -29.64 -22.94 -9.62
N TYR A 124 -29.50 -21.88 -8.83
CA TYR A 124 -30.52 -20.84 -8.67
C TYR A 124 -30.63 -19.88 -9.87
N GLY A 125 -29.91 -20.13 -10.96
CA GLY A 125 -30.03 -19.36 -12.21
C GLY A 125 -29.33 -18.01 -12.20
N LEU A 126 -28.35 -17.78 -11.30
CA LEU A 126 -27.55 -16.55 -11.35
C LEU A 126 -26.73 -16.51 -12.64
N ASP A 127 -26.80 -15.39 -13.35
CA ASP A 127 -25.93 -15.13 -14.49
C ASP A 127 -24.48 -14.87 -14.04
N ARG A 128 -23.52 -14.84 -14.97
CA ARG A 128 -22.09 -14.66 -14.64
C ARG A 128 -21.82 -13.38 -13.85
N ARG A 129 -22.56 -12.30 -14.13
CA ARG A 129 -22.38 -11.03 -13.42
C ARG A 129 -22.98 -11.09 -12.02
N ALA A 130 -24.19 -11.62 -11.85
CA ALA A 130 -24.76 -11.78 -10.51
C ALA A 130 -23.94 -12.75 -9.66
N LEU A 131 -23.42 -13.84 -10.24
CA LEU A 131 -22.53 -14.77 -9.54
C LEU A 131 -21.26 -14.08 -9.05
N PHE A 132 -20.65 -13.23 -9.89
CA PHE A 132 -19.48 -12.44 -9.49
C PHE A 132 -19.79 -11.47 -8.34
N PHE A 133 -20.80 -10.62 -8.49
CA PHE A 133 -21.07 -9.56 -7.51
C PHE A 133 -21.74 -10.06 -6.22
N ARG A 134 -22.47 -11.18 -6.25
CA ARG A 134 -23.22 -11.69 -5.09
C ARG A 134 -22.52 -12.83 -4.35
N VAL A 135 -21.58 -13.54 -5.00
CA VAL A 135 -20.91 -14.71 -4.39
C VAL A 135 -19.40 -14.52 -4.38
N ILE A 136 -18.79 -14.37 -5.55
CA ILE A 136 -17.33 -14.41 -5.68
C ILE A 136 -16.67 -13.19 -5.03
N LEU A 137 -17.10 -11.98 -5.40
CA LEU A 137 -16.52 -10.74 -4.87
C LEU A 137 -16.74 -10.65 -3.35
N PRO A 138 -17.95 -10.82 -2.80
CA PRO A 138 -18.18 -10.89 -1.35
C PRO A 138 -17.31 -11.92 -0.62
N GLY A 139 -17.16 -13.12 -1.18
CA GLY A 139 -16.34 -14.18 -0.60
C GLY A 139 -14.83 -13.86 -0.63
N ALA A 140 -14.37 -13.10 -1.63
CA ALA A 140 -12.98 -12.70 -1.77
C ALA A 140 -12.60 -11.45 -0.95
N LEU A 141 -13.59 -10.62 -0.56
CA LEU A 141 -13.36 -9.35 0.14
C LEU A 141 -12.46 -9.48 1.39
N PRO A 142 -12.62 -10.48 2.29
CA PRO A 142 -11.75 -10.63 3.45
C PRO A 142 -10.27 -10.71 3.08
N SER A 143 -9.93 -11.52 2.07
CA SER A 143 -8.54 -11.65 1.61
C SER A 143 -8.07 -10.36 0.92
N ILE A 144 -8.90 -9.72 0.10
CA ILE A 144 -8.58 -8.42 -0.52
C ILE A 144 -8.23 -7.37 0.54
N PHE A 145 -8.97 -7.30 1.65
CA PHE A 145 -8.67 -6.39 2.76
C PHE A 145 -7.36 -6.73 3.48
N VAL A 146 -7.02 -8.01 3.63
CA VAL A 146 -5.70 -8.43 4.12
C VAL A 146 -4.59 -7.91 3.20
N GLY A 147 -4.75 -8.09 1.89
CA GLY A 147 -3.83 -7.55 0.88
C GLY A 147 -3.68 -6.03 0.95
N LEU A 148 -4.80 -5.32 1.07
CA LEU A 148 -4.85 -3.86 1.22
C LEU A 148 -4.03 -3.41 2.44
N ARG A 149 -4.20 -4.06 3.59
CA ARG A 149 -3.50 -3.70 4.82
C ARG A 149 -2.00 -3.95 4.73
N TYR A 150 -1.58 -5.07 4.15
CA TYR A 150 -0.17 -5.31 3.86
C TYR A 150 0.40 -4.26 2.91
N ALA A 151 -0.35 -3.92 1.86
CA ALA A 151 0.08 -2.93 0.88
C ALA A 151 0.25 -1.53 1.48
N LEU A 152 -0.63 -1.11 2.39
CA LEU A 152 -0.48 0.18 3.10
C LEU A 152 0.79 0.25 3.94
N GLY A 153 1.18 -0.85 4.59
CA GLY A 153 2.46 -0.92 5.32
C GLY A 153 3.66 -0.81 4.38
N ILE A 154 3.65 -1.58 3.29
CA ILE A 154 4.72 -1.58 2.28
C ILE A 154 4.82 -0.24 1.55
N MET A 155 3.69 0.43 1.29
CA MET A 155 3.63 1.76 0.69
C MET A 155 4.46 2.77 1.48
N TRP A 156 4.24 2.88 2.79
CA TRP A 156 4.99 3.80 3.64
C TRP A 156 6.47 3.43 3.75
N LEU A 157 6.77 2.14 3.90
CA LEU A 157 8.14 1.63 3.96
C LEU A 157 8.91 1.90 2.66
N THR A 158 8.26 1.74 1.51
CA THR A 158 8.90 1.97 0.22
C THR A 158 9.08 3.45 -0.05
N LEU A 159 8.08 4.27 0.30
CA LEU A 159 8.13 5.72 0.12
C LEU A 159 9.25 6.36 0.95
N ILE A 160 9.37 6.02 2.23
CA ILE A 160 10.43 6.60 3.07
C ILE A 160 11.81 6.30 2.49
N VAL A 161 12.05 5.07 2.05
CA VAL A 161 13.33 4.69 1.43
C VAL A 161 13.55 5.45 0.12
N ALA A 162 12.55 5.50 -0.77
CA ALA A 162 12.63 6.21 -2.03
C ALA A 162 12.93 7.72 -1.83
N GLU A 163 12.27 8.36 -0.87
CA GLU A 163 12.48 9.78 -0.56
C GLU A 163 13.84 10.08 0.08
N THR A 164 14.44 9.12 0.80
CA THR A 164 15.77 9.32 1.39
C THR A 164 16.91 9.28 0.37
N ILE A 165 16.70 8.63 -0.78
CA ILE A 165 17.74 8.42 -1.80
C ILE A 165 17.63 9.45 -2.92
N SER A 166 16.40 9.77 -3.34
CA SER A 166 16.16 10.46 -4.63
C SER A 166 14.97 11.41 -4.56
N ALA A 167 14.99 12.33 -3.58
CA ALA A 167 13.98 13.38 -3.50
C ALA A 167 14.58 14.72 -3.05
N SER A 168 13.93 15.80 -3.47
CA SER A 168 14.18 17.19 -3.06
C SER A 168 13.10 17.74 -2.12
N SER A 169 12.15 16.89 -1.72
CA SER A 169 11.00 17.22 -0.89
C SER A 169 10.39 15.95 -0.30
N GLY A 170 9.58 16.08 0.75
CA GLY A 170 8.94 14.97 1.44
C GLY A 170 9.55 14.68 2.81
N LEU A 171 8.88 13.84 3.59
CA LEU A 171 9.28 13.49 4.94
C LEU A 171 10.59 12.69 4.97
N GLY A 172 10.84 11.80 4.00
CA GLY A 172 12.09 11.06 3.91
C GLY A 172 13.27 11.97 3.58
N TYR A 173 13.06 12.94 2.69
CA TYR A 173 14.03 13.99 2.39
C TYR A 173 14.32 14.87 3.62
N MET A 174 13.28 15.32 4.32
CA MET A 174 13.41 16.14 5.53
C MET A 174 14.20 15.41 6.62
N ALA A 175 13.95 14.10 6.82
CA ALA A 175 14.69 13.27 7.75
C ALA A 175 16.17 13.14 7.34
N MET A 176 16.43 12.93 6.05
CA MET A 176 17.79 12.81 5.51
C MET A 176 18.57 14.12 5.67
N GLN A 177 17.97 15.25 5.30
CA GLN A 177 18.58 16.57 5.45
C GLN A 177 18.88 16.91 6.92
N ALA A 178 17.94 16.61 7.82
CA ALA A 178 18.14 16.78 9.26
C ALA A 178 19.28 15.91 9.78
N ARG A 179 19.42 14.69 9.27
CA ARG A 179 20.51 13.78 9.64
C ARG A 179 21.87 14.34 9.24
N GLU A 180 21.98 14.93 8.04
CA GLU A 180 23.23 15.56 7.56
C GLU A 180 23.68 16.71 8.48
N PHE A 181 22.74 17.50 8.99
CA PHE A 181 23.01 18.58 9.94
C PHE A 181 23.02 18.15 11.42
N LEU A 182 22.97 16.84 11.71
CA LEU A 182 22.91 16.28 13.06
C LEU A 182 21.74 16.81 13.91
N LEU A 183 20.66 17.24 13.26
CA LEU A 183 19.41 17.68 13.88
C LEU A 183 18.55 16.47 14.25
N ILE A 184 19.01 15.69 15.23
CA ILE A 184 18.38 14.43 15.66
C ILE A 184 16.91 14.63 16.08
N ASP A 185 16.55 15.80 16.60
CA ASP A 185 15.17 16.17 16.93
C ASP A 185 14.21 16.05 15.74
N VAL A 186 14.65 16.53 14.57
CA VAL A 186 13.85 16.52 13.34
C VAL A 186 13.81 15.13 12.71
N VAL A 187 14.89 14.35 12.85
CA VAL A 187 14.91 12.94 12.42
C VAL A 187 13.88 12.14 13.23
N VAL A 188 13.89 12.27 14.56
CA VAL A 188 12.92 11.60 15.44
C VAL A 188 11.50 12.07 15.15
N LEU A 189 11.30 13.38 14.94
CA LEU A 189 10.01 13.93 14.54
C LEU A 189 9.50 13.28 13.25
N SER A 190 10.35 13.15 12.23
CA SER A 190 9.98 12.57 10.93
C SER A 190 9.53 11.11 11.09
N ILE A 191 10.22 10.33 11.93
CA ILE A 191 9.85 8.94 12.25
C ILE A 191 8.49 8.88 12.96
N LEU A 192 8.25 9.76 13.93
CA LEU A 192 6.96 9.84 14.64
C LEU A 192 5.81 10.20 13.70
N ILE A 193 6.04 11.11 12.76
CA ILE A 193 5.04 11.49 11.75
C ILE A 193 4.75 10.31 10.81
N TYR A 194 5.78 9.60 10.33
CA TYR A 194 5.57 8.38 9.54
C TYR A 194 4.80 7.31 10.32
N ALA A 195 5.11 7.10 11.60
CA ALA A 195 4.38 6.17 12.45
C ALA A 195 2.90 6.58 12.62
N LEU A 196 2.64 7.89 12.77
CA LEU A 196 1.28 8.41 12.85
C LEU A 196 0.52 8.23 11.53
N LEU A 197 1.12 8.57 10.39
CA LEU A 197 0.53 8.40 9.06
C LEU A 197 0.24 6.91 8.76
N GLY A 198 1.18 6.02 9.09
CA GLY A 198 0.99 4.57 8.99
C GLY A 198 -0.16 4.08 9.86
N LYS A 199 -0.23 4.50 11.13
CA LYS A 199 -1.32 4.16 12.05
C LYS A 199 -2.67 4.69 11.55
N LEU A 200 -2.71 5.90 11.01
CA LEU A 200 -3.92 6.49 10.43
C LEU A 200 -4.39 5.68 9.22
N ALA A 201 -3.49 5.33 8.29
CA ALA A 201 -3.81 4.52 7.13
C ALA A 201 -4.33 3.12 7.51
N ASP A 202 -3.67 2.44 8.44
CA ASP A 202 -4.09 1.12 8.93
C ASP A 202 -5.41 1.19 9.73
N SER A 203 -5.65 2.28 10.46
CA SER A 203 -6.94 2.48 11.15
C SER A 203 -8.08 2.76 10.17
N LEU A 204 -7.83 3.53 9.10
CA LEU A 204 -8.80 3.76 8.04
C LEU A 204 -9.12 2.45 7.30
N ALA A 205 -8.11 1.65 6.99
CA ALA A 205 -8.30 0.33 6.37
C ALA A 205 -9.13 -0.61 7.25
N ARG A 206 -8.86 -0.66 8.56
CA ARG A 206 -9.68 -1.41 9.52
C ARG A 206 -11.12 -0.93 9.60
N LEU A 207 -11.36 0.37 9.49
CA LEU A 207 -12.71 0.92 9.48
C LEU A 207 -13.46 0.47 8.23
N LEU A 208 -12.82 0.57 7.05
CA LEU A 208 -13.38 0.09 5.78
C LEU A 208 -13.65 -1.42 5.80
N GLU A 209 -12.72 -2.19 6.38
CA GLU A 209 -12.84 -3.65 6.58
C GLU A 209 -14.07 -3.98 7.43
N ARG A 210 -14.25 -3.32 8.59
CA ARG A 210 -15.40 -3.54 9.47
C ARG A 210 -16.73 -3.17 8.85
N LEU A 211 -16.79 -2.06 8.11
CA LEU A 211 -18.02 -1.63 7.43
C LEU A 211 -18.40 -2.60 6.30
N SER A 212 -17.41 -3.13 5.58
CA SER A 212 -17.64 -4.01 4.42
C SER A 212 -17.84 -5.48 4.81
N LEU A 213 -17.28 -5.92 5.95
CA LEU A 213 -17.29 -7.30 6.40
C LEU A 213 -18.14 -7.54 7.66
N GLY A 214 -18.96 -6.58 8.08
CA GLY A 214 -19.85 -6.74 9.25
C GLY A 214 -20.80 -7.94 9.17
N TRP A 215 -21.00 -8.50 7.98
CA TRP A 215 -21.78 -9.71 7.73
C TRP A 215 -21.05 -11.04 7.98
N HIS A 216 -19.71 -11.05 8.15
CA HIS A 216 -18.92 -12.28 8.09
C HIS A 216 -18.82 -12.87 9.50
N PRO A 217 -19.14 -14.17 9.70
CA PRO A 217 -19.24 -14.78 11.04
C PRO A 217 -17.96 -14.65 11.88
N ALA A 218 -16.78 -14.61 11.25
CA ALA A 218 -15.51 -14.44 11.95
C ALA A 218 -15.30 -13.05 12.59
N PHE A 219 -16.10 -12.04 12.21
CA PHE A 219 -16.00 -10.65 12.70
C PHE A 219 -17.20 -10.21 13.55
N GLN A 220 -18.22 -11.05 13.71
CA GLN A 220 -19.23 -10.84 14.75
C GLN A 220 -18.58 -11.16 16.09
N LYS A 221 -18.23 -10.11 16.83
CA LYS A 221 -17.85 -10.24 18.24
C LYS A 221 -19.01 -10.91 18.98
N GLY A 222 -18.74 -12.08 19.57
CA GLY A 222 -19.48 -12.55 20.73
C GLY A 222 -19.34 -11.57 21.89
#